data_AF-A0A8D8CWN7-F1
#
_entry.id   AF-A0A8D8CWN7-F1
#
_cell.length_a   1.000
_cell.length_b   1.000
_cell.length_c   1.000
_cell.angle_alpha   90.00
_cell.angle_beta   90.00
_cell.angle_gamma   90.00
#
_symmetry.space_group_name_H-M   'P 1'
#
loop_
_entity.id
_entity.type
_entity.pdbx_description
1 polymer ?
#
loop_
_entity_poly.entity_id
_entity_poly.type
_entity_poly.pdbx_seq_one_letter_code
_entity_poly.pdbx_strand_id
1 'polypeptide(L)'
;MEKYHYLLLAVVCGFATGVYCESKSHPITTQLSAKWGRTPVQLEIAEFIEEENAHLFWDYIDLLSKIPGGLYSIDTEEGRYRKAVELAQTLLGVGQTNLLKLALSLHSFSPKVQAHLQIGQEVLKQGDCDMSAFVSVGGKVACDPTELRSILKSSDKDQANVETYSLDHIYSGSENNSLTAILYAQIGTTQFKDFHDVLKAEADTGKVKYVFRHF
;
A
#
# COMPACT_ATOMS: atom_id res chain seq x y z
N MET A 1 78.88 26.22 30.47
CA MET A 1 77.70 27.07 30.20
C MET A 1 76.64 26.26 29.45
N GLU A 2 76.19 25.13 30.02
CA GLU A 2 75.34 24.15 29.32
C GLU A 2 74.03 23.83 30.05
N LYS A 3 73.69 24.59 31.10
CA LYS A 3 72.46 24.35 31.90
C LYS A 3 71.27 25.22 31.50
N TYR A 4 71.43 26.16 30.57
CA TYR A 4 70.37 27.09 30.17
C TYR A 4 69.68 26.75 28.84
N HIS A 5 70.19 25.79 28.06
CA HIS A 5 69.54 25.38 26.81
C HIS A 5 68.34 24.44 27.00
N TYR A 6 68.34 23.61 28.04
CA TYR A 6 67.22 22.70 28.32
C TYR A 6 66.00 23.39 28.95
N LEU A 7 66.15 24.61 29.46
CA LEU A 7 65.03 25.36 30.05
C LEU A 7 64.16 26.07 29.00
N LEU A 8 64.69 26.34 27.81
CA LEU A 8 63.96 27.04 26.75
C LEU A 8 63.06 26.11 25.92
N LEU A 9 63.31 24.80 25.95
CA LEU A 9 62.50 23.81 25.22
C LEU A 9 61.26 23.34 26.00
N ALA A 10 61.21 23.56 27.32
CA ALA A 10 60.06 23.17 28.15
C ALA A 10 58.90 24.19 28.14
N VAL A 11 59.13 25.42 27.64
CA VAL A 11 58.13 26.50 27.67
C VAL A 11 57.22 26.51 26.43
N VAL A 12 57.56 25.79 25.36
CA VAL A 12 56.79 25.84 24.10
C VAL A 12 55.65 24.81 24.03
N CYS A 13 55.53 23.88 24.99
CA CYS A 13 54.44 22.89 25.03
C CYS A 13 53.28 23.21 25.99
N GLY A 14 53.26 24.40 26.60
CA GLY A 14 52.11 24.87 27.37
C GLY A 14 51.29 25.85 26.53
N PHE A 15 49.97 25.65 26.44
CA PHE A 15 48.99 26.46 25.69
C PHE A 15 48.67 26.00 24.27
N ALA A 16 48.09 24.80 24.16
CA ALA A 16 46.99 24.58 23.23
C ALA A 16 46.04 23.48 23.73
N THR A 17 45.59 23.57 24.98
CA THR A 17 44.28 22.98 25.33
C THR A 17 43.23 23.90 24.74
N GLY A 18 43.05 23.80 23.41
CA GLY A 18 41.87 24.35 22.76
C GLY A 18 40.68 23.70 23.44
N VAL A 19 39.98 24.47 24.27
CA VAL A 19 38.62 24.13 24.68
C VAL A 19 37.84 24.04 23.37
N TYR A 20 37.60 22.82 22.89
CA TYR A 20 36.59 22.57 21.88
C TYR A 20 35.27 22.96 22.55
N CYS A 21 34.90 24.22 22.38
CA CYS A 21 33.59 24.71 22.77
C CYS A 21 32.63 24.07 21.76
N GLU A 22 32.08 22.91 22.12
CA GLU A 22 31.01 22.29 21.34
C GLU A 22 29.85 23.29 21.34
N SER A 23 29.57 23.86 20.17
CA SER A 23 28.47 24.79 19.97
C SER A 23 27.18 24.05 20.34
N LYS A 24 26.60 24.38 21.50
CA LYS A 24 25.30 23.85 21.90
C LYS A 24 24.28 24.35 20.88
N SER A 25 23.89 23.49 19.95
CA SER A 25 22.83 23.77 19.01
C SER A 25 21.49 23.73 19.75
N HIS A 26 20.62 24.69 19.44
CA HIS A 26 19.24 24.72 19.91
C HIS A 26 18.33 24.43 18.71
N PRO A 27 18.19 23.16 18.31
CA PRO A 27 17.37 22.81 17.15
C PRO A 27 15.90 23.11 17.46
N ILE A 28 15.24 23.78 16.52
CA ILE A 28 13.79 23.95 16.52
C ILE A 28 13.22 22.92 15.55
N THR A 29 12.38 22.00 16.04
CA THR A 29 11.76 20.95 15.25
C THR A 29 10.27 21.21 15.08
N THR A 30 9.79 21.14 13.83
CA THR A 30 8.37 21.21 13.49
C THR A 30 7.94 19.90 12.85
N GLN A 31 6.72 19.43 13.15
CA GLN A 31 6.16 18.20 12.60
C GLN A 31 4.78 18.46 11.99
N LEU A 32 4.48 17.80 10.88
CA LEU A 32 3.18 17.77 10.24
C LEU A 32 2.61 16.34 10.32
N SER A 33 1.32 16.23 10.66
CA SER A 33 0.61 14.95 10.74
C SER A 33 -0.73 15.04 10.03
N ALA A 34 -1.07 14.00 9.27
CA ALA A 34 -2.40 13.85 8.69
C ALA A 34 -3.44 13.45 9.76
N LYS A 35 -4.73 13.57 9.44
CA LYS A 35 -5.83 13.16 10.35
C LYS A 35 -6.15 11.67 10.30
N TRP A 36 -5.60 10.93 9.34
CA TRP A 36 -5.80 9.48 9.18
C TRP A 36 -4.55 8.69 9.61
N GLY A 37 -4.71 7.38 9.78
CA GLY A 37 -3.63 6.47 10.15
C GLY A 37 -2.61 6.27 9.02
N ARG A 38 -1.48 5.63 9.32
CA ARG A 38 -0.48 5.30 8.31
C ARG A 38 -1.06 4.29 7.32
N THR A 39 -0.98 4.61 6.04
CA THR A 39 -1.38 3.73 4.95
C THR A 39 -0.31 2.66 4.67
N PRO A 40 -0.68 1.40 4.41
CA PRO A 40 0.30 0.37 4.06
C PRO A 40 1.00 0.66 2.73
N VAL A 41 2.32 0.52 2.71
CA VAL A 41 3.17 0.95 1.59
C VAL A 41 2.83 0.25 0.27
N GLN A 42 2.45 -1.02 0.31
CA GLN A 42 2.12 -1.76 -0.91
C GLN A 42 0.83 -1.27 -1.58
N LEU A 43 -0.09 -0.65 -0.83
CA LEU A 43 -1.30 -0.05 -1.41
C LEU A 43 -0.93 1.24 -2.12
N GLU A 44 -0.09 2.08 -1.50
CA GLU A 44 0.45 3.29 -2.16
C GLU A 44 1.26 2.98 -3.41
N ILE A 45 2.04 1.88 -3.40
CA ILE A 45 2.76 1.40 -4.60
C ILE A 45 1.77 0.98 -5.69
N ALA A 46 0.70 0.26 -5.34
CA ALA A 46 -0.30 -0.15 -6.32
C ALA A 46 -0.98 1.06 -6.98
N GLU A 47 -1.32 2.09 -6.20
CA GLU A 47 -1.88 3.34 -6.73
C GLU A 47 -0.90 4.10 -7.63
N PHE A 48 0.38 4.13 -7.28
CA PHE A 48 1.40 4.74 -8.15
C PHE A 48 1.50 3.99 -9.49
N ILE A 49 1.47 2.66 -9.46
CA ILE A 49 1.56 1.84 -10.68
C ILE A 49 0.34 2.08 -11.57
N GLU A 50 -0.86 2.18 -10.99
CA GLU A 50 -2.09 2.47 -11.73
C GLU A 50 -2.03 3.85 -12.41
N GLU A 51 -1.59 4.88 -11.70
CA GLU A 51 -1.45 6.24 -12.24
C GLU A 51 -0.44 6.29 -13.40
N GLU A 52 0.66 5.53 -13.31
CA GLU A 52 1.64 5.42 -14.40
C GLU A 52 1.09 4.63 -15.59
N ASN A 53 0.42 3.50 -15.34
CA ASN A 53 -0.23 2.69 -16.35
C ASN A 53 -1.29 1.75 -15.73
N ALA A 54 -2.56 2.03 -16.02
CA ALA A 54 -3.70 1.26 -15.52
C ALA A 54 -3.64 -0.24 -15.85
N HIS A 55 -2.98 -0.65 -16.94
CA HIS A 55 -2.85 -2.08 -17.29
C HIS A 55 -1.91 -2.84 -16.34
N LEU A 56 -0.94 -2.16 -15.72
CA LEU A 56 0.06 -2.78 -14.85
C LEU A 56 -0.46 -3.04 -13.43
N PHE A 57 -1.59 -2.44 -13.05
CA PHE A 57 -2.16 -2.61 -11.71
C PHE A 57 -2.42 -4.09 -11.41
N TRP A 58 -3.17 -4.78 -12.28
CA TRP A 58 -3.51 -6.18 -12.10
C TRP A 58 -2.30 -7.11 -12.21
N ASP A 59 -1.30 -6.76 -13.04
CA ASP A 59 -0.04 -7.47 -13.12
C ASP A 59 0.73 -7.42 -11.78
N TYR A 60 0.73 -6.26 -11.12
CA TYR A 60 1.35 -6.08 -9.81
C TYR A 60 0.63 -6.90 -8.71
N ILE A 61 -0.70 -6.91 -8.73
CA ILE A 61 -1.51 -7.75 -7.85
C ILE A 61 -1.20 -9.24 -8.05
N ASP A 62 -1.08 -9.69 -9.30
CA ASP A 62 -0.73 -11.08 -9.62
C ASP A 62 0.68 -11.43 -9.13
N LEU A 63 1.64 -10.50 -9.21
CA LEU A 63 3.00 -10.69 -8.66
C LEU A 63 2.99 -10.81 -7.13
N LEU A 64 2.24 -9.96 -6.44
CA LEU A 64 2.09 -10.02 -4.99
C LEU A 64 1.40 -11.31 -4.54
N SER A 65 0.42 -11.78 -5.29
CA SER A 65 -0.33 -13.02 -5.00
C SER A 65 0.52 -14.29 -5.19
N LYS A 66 1.64 -14.21 -5.93
CA LYS A 66 2.60 -15.32 -6.11
C LYS A 66 3.55 -15.48 -4.93
N ILE A 67 3.61 -14.53 -3.99
CA ILE A 67 4.46 -14.64 -2.80
C ILE A 67 3.92 -15.76 -1.90
N PRO A 68 4.72 -16.80 -1.56
CA PRO A 68 4.28 -17.86 -0.67
C PRO A 68 3.99 -17.30 0.73
N GLY A 69 2.79 -17.52 1.24
CA GLY A 69 2.35 -17.00 2.55
C GLY A 69 1.97 -15.52 2.58
N GLY A 70 1.97 -14.84 1.42
CA GLY A 70 1.62 -13.42 1.30
C GLY A 70 2.74 -12.49 1.77
N LEU A 71 2.58 -11.20 1.46
CA LEU A 71 3.55 -10.16 1.82
C LEU A 71 3.70 -10.00 3.35
N TYR A 72 2.62 -10.26 4.08
CA TYR A 72 2.57 -10.16 5.54
C TYR A 72 3.23 -11.32 6.29
N SER A 73 3.70 -12.35 5.60
CA SER A 73 4.59 -13.35 6.19
C SER A 73 5.97 -12.78 6.57
N ILE A 74 6.32 -11.59 6.04
CA ILE A 74 7.55 -10.88 6.36
C ILE A 74 7.29 -9.96 7.56
N ASP A 75 7.88 -10.29 8.71
CA ASP A 75 7.64 -9.58 9.97
C ASP A 75 8.07 -8.11 9.94
N THR A 76 9.16 -7.79 9.23
CA THR A 76 9.72 -6.43 9.23
C THR A 76 9.05 -5.52 8.21
N GLU A 77 8.72 -4.29 8.61
CA GLU A 77 8.19 -3.26 7.70
C GLU A 77 9.17 -2.97 6.56
N GLU A 78 10.47 -2.91 6.88
CA GLU A 78 11.52 -2.73 5.88
C GLU A 78 11.57 -3.88 4.87
N GLY A 79 11.43 -5.12 5.33
CA GLY A 79 11.40 -6.30 4.46
C GLY A 79 10.22 -6.26 3.51
N ARG A 80 9.02 -5.91 4.02
CA ARG A 80 7.82 -5.72 3.20
C ARG A 80 7.99 -4.61 2.17
N TYR A 81 8.54 -3.46 2.59
CA TYR A 81 8.85 -2.36 1.68
C TYR A 81 9.83 -2.78 0.58
N ARG A 82 10.97 -3.37 0.95
CA ARG A 82 11.98 -3.79 -0.03
C ARG A 82 11.40 -4.79 -1.02
N LYS A 83 10.60 -5.75 -0.55
CA LYS A 83 9.98 -6.75 -1.42
C LYS A 83 8.93 -6.16 -2.35
N ALA A 84 8.08 -5.27 -1.85
CA ALA A 84 7.08 -4.59 -2.66
C ALA A 84 7.72 -3.72 -3.76
N VAL A 85 8.79 -2.98 -3.41
CA VAL A 85 9.55 -2.18 -4.39
C VAL A 85 10.28 -3.07 -5.40
N GLU A 86 10.86 -4.20 -4.98
CA GLU A 86 11.49 -5.17 -5.88
C GLU A 86 10.49 -5.71 -6.91
N LEU A 87 9.26 -6.02 -6.50
CA LEU A 87 8.21 -6.43 -7.43
C LEU A 87 7.79 -5.29 -8.37
N ALA A 88 7.60 -4.08 -7.85
CA ALA A 88 7.28 -2.92 -8.66
C ALA A 88 8.35 -2.62 -9.73
N GLN A 89 9.63 -2.82 -9.40
CA GLN A 89 10.76 -2.68 -10.33
C GLN A 89 10.72 -3.64 -11.52
N THR A 90 10.03 -4.79 -11.40
CA THR A 90 9.87 -5.72 -12.53
C THR A 90 8.89 -5.17 -13.57
N LEU A 91 7.99 -4.29 -13.17
CA LEU A 91 6.97 -3.68 -14.02
C LEU A 91 7.36 -2.26 -14.47
N LEU A 92 8.10 -1.54 -13.63
CA LEU A 92 8.48 -0.15 -13.83
C LEU A 92 9.92 0.01 -14.32
N GLY A 93 10.17 1.01 -15.14
CA GLY A 93 11.53 1.40 -15.51
C GLY A 93 12.32 2.00 -14.33
N VAL A 94 13.64 2.16 -14.50
CA VAL A 94 14.54 2.73 -13.47
C VAL A 94 14.12 4.16 -13.06
N GLY A 95 13.72 4.98 -14.04
CA GLY A 95 13.26 6.35 -13.78
C GLY A 95 11.97 6.37 -12.94
N GLN A 96 10.98 5.58 -13.35
CA GLN A 96 9.70 5.44 -12.64
C GLN A 96 9.89 4.87 -11.23
N THR A 97 10.81 3.93 -11.05
CA THR A 97 11.16 3.38 -9.72
C THR A 97 11.72 4.47 -8.79
N ASN A 98 12.54 5.38 -9.29
CA ASN A 98 13.06 6.48 -8.48
C ASN A 98 11.96 7.47 -8.12
N LEU A 99 11.04 7.74 -9.06
CA LEU A 99 9.86 8.55 -8.81
C LEU A 99 8.92 7.89 -7.79
N LEU A 100 8.72 6.57 -7.87
CA LEU A 100 7.97 5.79 -6.88
C LEU A 100 8.54 6.01 -5.48
N LYS A 101 9.85 5.84 -5.30
CA LYS A 101 10.49 6.04 -3.98
C LYS A 101 10.29 7.46 -3.45
N LEU A 102 10.33 8.46 -4.32
CA LEU A 102 10.03 9.85 -3.96
C LEU A 102 8.55 9.99 -3.56
N ALA A 103 7.62 9.48 -4.37
CA ALA A 103 6.19 9.54 -4.11
C ALA A 103 5.80 8.89 -2.78
N LEU A 104 6.43 7.75 -2.46
CA LEU A 104 6.27 7.05 -1.17
C LEU A 104 6.84 7.87 -0.01
N SER A 105 7.98 8.52 -0.18
CA SER A 105 8.56 9.40 0.85
C SER A 105 7.66 10.60 1.15
N LEU A 106 6.89 11.06 0.15
CA LEU A 106 5.91 12.14 0.27
C LEU A 106 4.52 11.66 0.71
N HIS A 107 4.29 10.35 0.76
CA HIS A 107 2.96 9.75 0.98
C HIS A 107 1.88 10.29 0.02
N SER A 108 2.25 10.50 -1.26
CA SER A 108 1.39 11.20 -2.24
C SER A 108 0.07 10.47 -2.51
N PHE A 109 0.07 9.13 -2.40
CA PHE A 109 -1.10 8.29 -2.65
C PHE A 109 -1.86 7.91 -1.37
N SER A 110 -1.35 8.28 -0.19
CA SER A 110 -2.01 8.04 1.10
C SER A 110 -3.45 8.58 1.15
N PRO A 111 -3.77 9.79 0.63
CA PRO A 111 -5.16 10.27 0.59
C PRO A 111 -6.09 9.40 -0.27
N LYS A 112 -5.62 8.86 -1.40
CA LYS A 112 -6.41 8.01 -2.30
C LYS A 112 -6.74 6.68 -1.63
N VAL A 113 -5.73 6.04 -1.02
CA VAL A 113 -5.92 4.83 -0.20
C VAL A 113 -6.89 5.10 0.94
N GLN A 114 -6.73 6.21 1.68
CA GLN A 114 -7.64 6.56 2.77
C GLN A 114 -9.09 6.77 2.30
N ALA A 115 -9.30 7.29 1.09
CA ALA A 115 -10.63 7.45 0.52
C ALA A 115 -11.32 6.08 0.34
N HIS A 116 -10.62 5.07 -0.19
CA HIS A 116 -11.15 3.71 -0.25
C HIS A 116 -11.46 3.15 1.14
N LEU A 117 -10.57 3.35 2.12
CA LEU A 117 -10.78 2.87 3.49
C LEU A 117 -12.06 3.47 4.11
N GLN A 118 -12.33 4.77 3.87
CA GLN A 118 -13.55 5.41 4.36
C GLN A 118 -14.81 4.84 3.71
N ILE A 119 -14.78 4.61 2.39
CA ILE A 119 -15.90 3.98 1.67
C ILE A 119 -16.14 2.57 2.20
N GLY A 120 -15.07 1.78 2.36
CA GLY A 120 -15.15 0.42 2.88
C GLY A 120 -15.71 0.35 4.30
N GLN A 121 -15.31 1.26 5.19
CA GLN A 121 -15.86 1.35 6.55
C GLN A 121 -17.37 1.65 6.57
N GLU A 122 -17.87 2.50 5.66
CA GLU A 122 -19.30 2.79 5.59
C GLU A 122 -20.10 1.60 5.05
N VAL A 123 -19.58 0.89 4.05
CA VAL A 123 -20.20 -0.34 3.54
C VAL A 123 -20.17 -1.45 4.59
N LEU A 124 -19.07 -1.58 5.34
CA LEU A 124 -18.94 -2.59 6.37
C LEU A 124 -19.98 -2.43 7.48
N LYS A 125 -20.40 -1.21 7.84
CA LYS A 125 -21.50 -1.00 8.82
C LYS A 125 -22.83 -1.64 8.40
N GLN A 126 -23.01 -1.94 7.12
CA GLN A 126 -24.20 -2.61 6.59
C GLN A 126 -24.12 -4.14 6.72
N GLY A 127 -22.92 -4.68 6.94
CA GLY A 127 -22.66 -6.11 7.18
C GLY A 127 -22.08 -6.36 8.56
N ASP A 128 -21.97 -7.63 8.94
CA ASP A 128 -21.36 -8.06 10.20
C ASP A 128 -20.15 -8.95 9.91
N CYS A 129 -19.13 -8.37 9.24
CA CYS A 129 -17.89 -9.08 8.95
C CYS A 129 -16.77 -8.61 9.88
N ASP A 130 -16.16 -9.53 10.62
CA ASP A 130 -14.99 -9.27 11.49
C ASP A 130 -13.64 -9.33 10.72
N MET A 131 -13.66 -9.37 9.38
CA MET A 131 -12.50 -9.72 8.56
C MET A 131 -11.89 -8.56 7.79
N SER A 132 -10.59 -8.71 7.49
CA SER A 132 -9.75 -7.81 6.67
C SER A 132 -10.07 -7.87 5.16
N ALA A 133 -11.09 -8.63 4.77
CA ALA A 133 -11.57 -8.72 3.40
C ALA A 133 -13.07 -9.07 3.36
N PHE A 134 -13.81 -8.44 2.46
CA PHE A 134 -15.21 -8.75 2.18
C PHE A 134 -15.57 -8.31 0.75
N VAL A 135 -16.68 -8.84 0.23
CA VAL A 135 -17.17 -8.49 -1.11
C VAL A 135 -18.58 -7.94 -1.03
N SER A 136 -18.83 -6.81 -1.70
CA SER A 136 -20.18 -6.30 -1.88
C SER A 136 -20.70 -6.66 -3.27
N VAL A 137 -21.84 -7.35 -3.33
CA VAL A 137 -22.54 -7.71 -4.57
C VAL A 137 -23.99 -7.26 -4.46
N GLY A 138 -24.40 -6.31 -5.30
CA GLY A 138 -25.80 -5.86 -5.36
C GLY A 138 -26.37 -5.38 -4.01
N GLY A 139 -25.54 -4.76 -3.17
CA GLY A 139 -25.92 -4.29 -1.82
C GLY A 139 -25.88 -5.35 -0.72
N LYS A 140 -25.54 -6.61 -1.03
CA LYS A 140 -25.26 -7.65 -0.03
C LYS A 140 -23.76 -7.76 0.21
N VAL A 141 -23.37 -7.99 1.46
CA VAL A 141 -21.96 -8.21 1.84
C VAL A 141 -21.73 -9.71 2.02
N ALA A 142 -20.67 -10.23 1.40
CA ALA A 142 -20.17 -11.58 1.56
C ALA A 142 -18.89 -11.53 2.41
N CYS A 143 -18.89 -12.22 3.54
CA CYS A 143 -17.72 -12.28 4.41
C CYS A 143 -16.81 -13.46 4.05
N ASP A 144 -17.33 -14.53 3.44
CA ASP A 144 -16.56 -15.75 3.10
C ASP A 144 -16.61 -16.08 1.59
N PRO A 145 -15.57 -16.70 1.00
CA PRO A 145 -15.58 -17.11 -0.40
C PRO A 145 -16.72 -18.09 -0.76
N THR A 146 -17.19 -18.92 0.16
CA THR A 146 -18.32 -19.84 -0.05
C THR A 146 -19.66 -19.09 -0.09
N GLU A 147 -19.82 -18.09 0.77
CA GLU A 147 -20.97 -17.18 0.77
C GLU A 147 -20.98 -16.35 -0.52
N LEU A 148 -19.82 -15.82 -0.93
CA LEU A 148 -19.67 -15.11 -2.20
C LEU A 148 -20.16 -15.95 -3.38
N ARG A 149 -19.73 -17.21 -3.48
CA ARG A 149 -20.19 -18.11 -4.56
C ARG A 149 -21.70 -18.34 -4.51
N SER A 150 -22.31 -18.33 -3.32
CA SER A 150 -23.75 -18.50 -3.16
C SER A 150 -24.51 -17.24 -3.56
N ILE A 151 -24.00 -16.06 -3.20
CA ILE A 151 -24.55 -14.76 -3.60
C ILE A 151 -24.46 -14.62 -5.13
N LEU A 152 -23.30 -14.86 -5.74
CA LEU A 152 -23.12 -14.78 -7.20
C LEU A 152 -24.05 -15.72 -7.99
N LYS A 153 -24.42 -16.87 -7.43
CA LYS A 153 -25.39 -17.80 -8.05
C LYS A 153 -26.84 -17.36 -7.91
N SER A 154 -27.17 -16.61 -6.85
CA SER A 154 -28.53 -16.16 -6.55
C SER A 154 -28.81 -14.72 -7.02
N SER A 155 -27.77 -13.97 -7.34
CA SER A 155 -27.86 -12.62 -7.88
C SER A 155 -28.28 -12.66 -9.34
N ASP A 156 -29.51 -12.20 -9.60
CA ASP A 156 -29.97 -11.87 -10.94
C ASP A 156 -29.44 -10.49 -11.37
N LYS A 157 -29.40 -10.28 -12.69
CA LYS A 157 -28.86 -9.06 -13.35
C LYS A 157 -29.58 -7.76 -12.97
N ASP A 158 -30.74 -7.85 -12.31
CA ASP A 158 -31.60 -6.72 -11.90
C ASP A 158 -31.33 -6.21 -10.47
N GLN A 159 -30.34 -6.76 -9.75
CA GLN A 159 -29.95 -6.22 -8.44
C GLN A 159 -29.32 -4.82 -8.58
N ALA A 160 -29.65 -3.95 -7.63
CA ALA A 160 -29.21 -2.56 -7.58
C ALA A 160 -27.70 -2.44 -7.86
N ASN A 161 -27.34 -1.62 -8.84
CA ASN A 161 -25.96 -1.34 -9.18
C ASN A 161 -25.24 -0.77 -7.96
N VAL A 162 -24.14 -1.41 -7.56
CA VAL A 162 -23.22 -0.82 -6.58
C VAL A 162 -22.55 0.38 -7.27
N GLU A 163 -22.58 1.54 -6.62
CA GLU A 163 -21.96 2.74 -7.16
C GLU A 163 -20.45 2.52 -7.35
N THR A 164 -19.98 2.76 -8.58
CA THR A 164 -18.55 2.80 -8.90
C THR A 164 -18.07 4.25 -8.98
N TYR A 165 -16.86 4.51 -8.51
CA TYR A 165 -16.21 5.82 -8.52
C TYR A 165 -15.04 5.84 -9.51
N SER A 166 -14.55 7.04 -9.86
CA SER A 166 -13.42 7.20 -10.79
C SER A 166 -12.09 6.65 -10.23
N LEU A 167 -12.01 6.45 -8.92
CA LEU A 167 -10.85 5.91 -8.20
C LEU A 167 -10.89 4.38 -8.06
N ASP A 168 -11.87 3.72 -8.69
CA ASP A 168 -12.05 2.28 -8.61
C ASP A 168 -11.20 1.53 -9.63
N HIS A 169 -10.69 0.37 -9.20
CA HIS A 169 -9.92 -0.52 -10.07
C HIS A 169 -10.85 -1.54 -10.70
N ILE A 170 -11.15 -1.38 -11.98
CA ILE A 170 -12.01 -2.32 -12.72
C ILE A 170 -11.13 -3.38 -13.40
N TYR A 171 -11.49 -4.64 -13.24
CA TYR A 171 -10.78 -5.74 -13.88
C TYR A 171 -11.00 -5.71 -15.39
N SER A 172 -9.90 -5.78 -16.14
CA SER A 172 -9.90 -5.67 -17.61
C SER A 172 -10.83 -6.71 -18.24
N GLY A 173 -11.71 -6.27 -19.15
CA GLY A 173 -12.67 -7.14 -19.84
C GLY A 173 -13.99 -7.39 -19.09
N SER A 174 -14.12 -6.93 -17.84
CA SER A 174 -15.34 -7.12 -17.02
C SER A 174 -16.30 -5.93 -17.04
N GLU A 175 -15.91 -4.81 -17.67
CA GLU A 175 -16.60 -3.51 -17.63
C GLU A 175 -18.06 -3.53 -18.07
N ASN A 176 -18.38 -4.35 -19.07
CA ASN A 176 -19.70 -4.39 -19.72
C ASN A 176 -20.72 -5.27 -18.99
N ASN A 177 -20.37 -5.84 -17.84
CA ASN A 177 -21.28 -6.68 -17.07
C ASN A 177 -22.18 -5.84 -16.15
N SER A 178 -23.46 -6.22 -16.05
CA SER A 178 -24.46 -5.53 -15.22
C SER A 178 -24.36 -5.86 -13.73
N LEU A 179 -23.88 -7.05 -13.38
CA LEU A 179 -23.68 -7.47 -12.00
C LEU A 179 -22.31 -7.00 -11.52
N THR A 180 -22.27 -6.01 -10.62
CA THR A 180 -21.02 -5.49 -10.06
C THR A 180 -20.68 -6.16 -8.74
N ALA A 181 -19.47 -6.70 -8.62
CA ALA A 181 -18.90 -7.18 -7.37
C ALA A 181 -17.67 -6.34 -7.00
N ILE A 182 -17.70 -5.73 -5.82
CA ILE A 182 -16.61 -4.91 -5.30
C ILE A 182 -15.91 -5.66 -4.18
N LEU A 183 -14.64 -6.00 -4.39
CA LEU A 183 -13.76 -6.54 -3.35
C LEU A 183 -13.16 -5.40 -2.54
N TYR A 184 -13.40 -5.43 -1.24
CA TYR A 184 -12.73 -4.63 -0.23
C TYR A 184 -11.74 -5.53 0.47
N ALA A 185 -10.45 -5.34 0.26
CA ALA A 185 -9.45 -6.19 0.88
C ALA A 185 -8.08 -5.54 0.92
N GLN A 186 -7.29 -6.01 1.89
CA GLN A 186 -5.89 -5.64 1.99
C GLN A 186 -5.02 -6.49 1.06
N ILE A 187 -4.40 -5.86 0.07
CA ILE A 187 -3.48 -6.54 -0.86
C ILE A 187 -2.30 -7.16 -0.10
N GLY A 188 -1.93 -8.37 -0.50
CA GLY A 188 -0.79 -9.11 0.06
C GLY A 188 -1.16 -10.04 1.21
N THR A 189 -2.44 -10.10 1.58
CA THR A 189 -2.99 -11.10 2.53
C THR A 189 -3.46 -12.36 1.80
N THR A 190 -3.60 -13.47 2.52
CA THR A 190 -4.16 -14.71 1.98
C THR A 190 -5.66 -14.57 1.68
N GLN A 191 -6.41 -13.85 2.53
CA GLN A 191 -7.85 -13.62 2.30
C GLN A 191 -8.09 -12.85 1.01
N PHE A 192 -7.25 -11.83 0.73
CA PHE A 192 -7.29 -11.12 -0.56
C PHE A 192 -7.18 -12.11 -1.72
N LYS A 193 -6.20 -13.02 -1.66
CA LYS A 193 -5.97 -14.00 -2.72
C LYS A 193 -7.18 -14.92 -2.90
N ASP A 194 -7.77 -15.42 -1.83
CA ASP A 194 -8.91 -16.35 -1.90
C ASP A 194 -10.13 -15.71 -2.57
N PHE A 195 -10.43 -14.45 -2.24
CA PHE A 195 -11.50 -13.70 -2.91
C PHE A 195 -11.15 -13.30 -4.34
N HIS A 196 -9.92 -12.84 -4.56
CA HIS A 196 -9.44 -12.44 -5.88
C HIS A 196 -9.51 -13.58 -6.88
N ASP A 197 -9.07 -14.79 -6.51
CA ASP A 197 -9.12 -15.96 -7.39
C ASP A 197 -10.56 -16.30 -7.82
N VAL A 198 -11.53 -16.18 -6.92
CA VAL A 198 -12.95 -16.41 -7.23
C VAL A 198 -13.49 -15.35 -8.18
N LEU A 199 -13.26 -14.07 -7.86
CA LEU A 199 -13.79 -12.96 -8.67
C LEU A 199 -13.12 -12.88 -10.04
N LYS A 200 -11.81 -13.14 -10.13
CA LYS A 200 -11.07 -13.23 -11.39
C LYS A 200 -11.65 -14.30 -12.30
N ALA A 201 -11.87 -15.50 -11.78
CA ALA A 201 -12.48 -16.58 -12.56
C ALA A 201 -13.90 -16.22 -13.07
N GLU A 202 -14.72 -15.62 -12.22
CA GLU A 202 -16.09 -15.22 -12.61
C GLU A 202 -16.08 -14.05 -13.61
N ALA A 203 -15.15 -13.10 -13.47
CA ALA A 203 -14.94 -11.99 -14.40
C ALA A 203 -14.44 -12.48 -15.77
N ASP A 204 -13.48 -13.41 -15.80
CA ASP A 204 -12.97 -14.02 -17.04
C ASP A 204 -14.07 -14.78 -17.79
N THR A 205 -15.04 -15.39 -17.08
CA THR A 205 -16.23 -15.98 -17.70
C THR A 205 -17.31 -14.98 -18.12
N GLY A 206 -17.08 -13.68 -17.88
CA GLY A 206 -18.00 -12.61 -18.23
C GLY A 206 -19.27 -12.58 -17.38
N LYS A 207 -19.25 -13.15 -16.16
CA LYS A 207 -20.43 -13.22 -15.28
C LYS A 207 -20.55 -12.04 -14.32
N VAL A 208 -19.45 -11.36 -14.00
CA VAL A 208 -19.44 -10.25 -13.05
C VAL A 208 -18.50 -9.14 -13.51
N LYS A 209 -18.86 -7.89 -13.25
CA LYS A 209 -17.95 -6.74 -13.29
C LYS A 209 -17.17 -6.73 -11.98
N TYR A 210 -15.89 -7.06 -12.05
CA TYR A 210 -15.04 -7.14 -10.88
C TYR A 210 -14.36 -5.80 -10.64
N VAL A 211 -14.60 -5.24 -9.45
CA VAL A 211 -14.02 -3.99 -8.99
C VAL A 211 -13.24 -4.23 -7.71
N PHE A 212 -12.11 -3.56 -7.53
CA PHE A 212 -11.30 -3.62 -6.32
C PHE A 212 -11.16 -2.23 -5.66
N ARG A 213 -11.27 -2.22 -4.33
CA ARG A 213 -11.04 -1.09 -3.43
C ARG A 213 -10.17 -1.54 -2.25
N HIS A 214 -9.27 -0.67 -1.79
CA HIS A 214 -8.45 -0.96 -0.61
C HIS A 214 -9.29 -1.03 0.67
N PHE A 215 -8.90 -1.93 1.58
CA PHE A 215 -9.46 -2.06 2.94
C PHE A 215 -8.35 -2.39 3.95
#